data_AF-A0A1Z4JT65-F1
#
_entry.id   AF-A0A1Z4JT65-F1
#
_cell.length_a   1.000
_cell.length_b   1.000
_cell.length_c   1.000
_cell.angle_alpha   90.00
_cell.angle_beta   90.00
_cell.angle_gamma   90.00
#
_symmetry.space_group_name_H-M   'P 1'
#
loop_
_entity.id
_entity.type
_entity.pdbx_description
1 polymer ?
#
loop_
_entity_poly.entity_id
_entity_poly.type
_entity_poly.pdbx_seq_one_letter_code
_entity_poly.pdbx_strand_id
1 'polypeptide(L)'
;MIRFVNLKILLIGCLVSNASASFLSAAYSAPRQCVPIAYVLTKSDQRFKPGDVLCVGDKIELREARSLLVLCFATGKVVELWNGQIAPTGCGISQEDKPQACGNNLTFCVRPRGSITARLKITEPDSNITNLRPEFSWQEIPSATSYQVRILGNVAWSKATTRTQLSYPTNQPSLKPGSAYRVIISAYRGNQMILSGEQTLNVLSPNQAAPISTKADQK
;
A
#
# COMPACT_ATOMS: atom_id res chain seq x y z
N MET A 1 16.83 82.47 -14.89
CA MET A 1 16.04 82.38 -13.63
C MET A 1 16.33 81.03 -13.01
N ILE A 2 16.79 81.03 -11.75
CA ILE A 2 17.30 79.88 -10.97
C ILE A 2 16.17 79.35 -10.08
N ARG A 3 16.20 78.03 -9.78
CA ARG A 3 15.86 77.33 -8.51
C ARG A 3 15.01 76.07 -8.74
N PHE A 4 15.55 74.86 -8.57
CA PHE A 4 15.95 74.11 -7.35
C PHE A 4 14.82 73.24 -6.75
N VAL A 5 14.98 71.93 -7.00
CA VAL A 5 14.66 70.69 -6.26
C VAL A 5 14.01 70.80 -4.87
N ASN A 6 13.03 69.91 -4.62
CA ASN A 6 12.70 69.26 -3.33
C ASN A 6 11.91 67.97 -3.67
N LEU A 7 12.48 66.76 -3.73
CA LEU A 7 12.89 65.84 -2.67
C LEU A 7 11.92 65.74 -1.47
N LYS A 8 11.02 64.75 -1.50
CA LYS A 8 10.47 64.11 -0.30
C LYS A 8 10.58 62.60 -0.43
N ILE A 9 11.36 62.05 0.49
CA ILE A 9 11.54 60.63 0.78
C ILE A 9 10.28 60.13 1.51
N LEU A 10 9.74 58.99 1.09
CA LEU A 10 8.87 58.16 1.93
C LEU A 10 9.29 56.69 1.80
N LEU A 11 9.97 56.19 2.83
CA LEU A 11 10.15 54.77 3.12
C LEU A 11 8.80 54.17 3.50
N ILE A 12 8.40 53.02 2.93
CA ILE A 12 7.58 51.99 3.58
C ILE A 12 7.72 50.66 2.81
N GLY A 13 8.21 49.64 3.54
CA GLY A 13 7.72 48.26 3.43
C GLY A 13 8.33 47.32 2.38
N CYS A 14 9.42 46.63 2.74
CA CYS A 14 9.71 45.31 2.18
C CYS A 14 8.57 44.35 2.57
N LEU A 15 7.76 43.92 1.61
CA LEU A 15 6.95 42.72 1.77
C LEU A 15 7.76 41.53 1.27
N VAL A 16 8.25 40.75 2.24
CA VAL A 16 8.83 39.44 2.02
C VAL A 16 7.68 38.51 1.63
N SER A 17 7.64 38.08 0.37
CA SER A 17 6.67 37.09 -0.11
C SER A 17 6.96 35.72 0.51
N ASN A 18 6.45 35.48 1.72
CA ASN A 18 6.28 34.14 2.26
C ASN A 18 4.96 33.57 1.72
N ALA A 19 4.99 32.99 0.52
CA ALA A 19 3.94 32.09 0.09
C ALA A 19 4.33 30.67 0.50
N SER A 20 3.79 30.26 1.64
CA SER A 20 3.92 28.93 2.23
C SER A 20 3.63 27.86 1.18
N ALA A 21 4.61 26.97 0.96
CA ALA A 21 4.38 25.72 0.26
C ALA A 21 3.27 24.96 0.99
N SER A 22 2.08 24.95 0.41
CA SER A 22 0.97 24.15 0.88
C SER A 22 1.32 22.70 0.56
N PHE A 23 1.95 22.01 1.50
CA PHE A 23 2.03 20.56 1.46
C PHE A 23 0.58 20.07 1.46
N LEU A 24 0.15 19.51 0.33
CA LEU A 24 -1.06 18.72 0.25
C LEU A 24 -0.84 17.50 1.16
N SER A 25 -1.17 17.65 2.43
CA SER A 25 -1.47 16.50 3.27
C SER A 25 -2.64 15.82 2.57
N ALA A 26 -2.40 14.64 1.98
CA ALA A 26 -3.47 13.72 1.69
C ALA A 26 -4.24 13.57 3.00
N ALA A 27 -5.44 14.15 3.05
CA ALA A 27 -6.28 14.09 4.22
C ALA A 27 -6.58 12.61 4.44
N TYR A 28 -5.84 11.99 5.36
CA TYR A 28 -6.20 10.69 5.88
C TYR A 28 -7.47 10.92 6.69
N SER A 29 -8.60 10.87 6.00
CA SER A 29 -9.92 11.01 6.60
C SER A 29 -10.07 9.91 7.63
N ALA A 30 -10.26 10.30 8.89
CA ALA A 30 -10.54 9.39 9.99
C ALA A 30 -11.61 8.36 9.56
N PRO A 31 -11.47 7.08 9.91
CA PRO A 31 -12.40 6.05 9.46
C PRO A 31 -13.80 6.41 9.97
N ARG A 32 -14.74 6.65 9.04
CA ARG A 32 -16.15 6.78 9.38
C ARG A 32 -16.58 5.49 10.09
N GLN A 33 -17.20 5.63 11.26
CA GLN A 33 -17.78 4.52 12.02
C GLN A 33 -19.05 4.02 11.31
N CYS A 34 -18.89 3.37 10.17
CA CYS A 34 -19.96 2.79 9.40
C CYS A 34 -19.54 1.42 8.85
N VAL A 35 -20.50 0.59 8.47
CA VAL A 35 -20.21 -0.65 7.74
C VAL A 35 -19.94 -0.27 6.28
N PRO A 36 -18.69 -0.42 5.78
CA PRO A 36 -18.34 0.02 4.44
C PRO A 36 -18.77 -1.01 3.40
N ILE A 37 -19.27 -0.54 2.27
CA ILE A 37 -19.88 -1.40 1.24
C ILE A 37 -19.24 -1.26 -0.14
N ALA A 38 -18.70 -0.10 -0.50
CA ALA A 38 -18.08 0.12 -1.79
C ALA A 38 -17.10 1.31 -1.81
N TYR A 39 -16.19 1.34 -2.80
CA TYR A 39 -15.36 2.50 -3.14
C TYR A 39 -15.94 3.22 -4.35
N VAL A 40 -15.98 4.55 -4.30
CA VAL A 40 -16.38 5.38 -5.44
C VAL A 40 -15.25 5.45 -6.47
N LEU A 41 -15.56 5.12 -7.73
CA LEU A 41 -14.58 5.15 -8.83
C LEU A 41 -14.73 6.38 -9.71
N THR A 42 -15.96 6.85 -9.91
CA THR A 42 -16.23 8.03 -10.74
C THR A 42 -16.85 9.16 -9.93
N LYS A 43 -16.63 10.38 -10.41
CA LYS A 43 -17.25 11.58 -9.84
C LYS A 43 -18.66 11.70 -10.39
N SER A 44 -19.68 11.45 -9.57
CA SER A 44 -21.09 11.55 -9.98
C SER A 44 -21.93 12.48 -9.08
N ASP A 45 -21.37 12.99 -7.98
CA ASP A 45 -22.04 13.94 -7.06
C ASP A 45 -21.05 15.00 -6.48
N GLN A 46 -21.57 16.05 -5.87
CA GLN A 46 -20.84 17.00 -5.02
C GLN A 46 -20.39 16.37 -3.69
N ARG A 47 -21.15 15.40 -3.15
CA ARG A 47 -20.91 14.80 -1.84
C ARG A 47 -19.88 13.66 -1.87
N PHE A 48 -19.84 12.88 -2.96
CA PHE A 48 -18.94 11.73 -3.10
C PHE A 48 -17.97 11.93 -4.27
N LYS A 49 -16.68 11.78 -3.98
CA LYS A 49 -15.55 11.92 -4.91
C LYS A 49 -14.91 10.54 -5.15
N PRO A 50 -14.18 10.35 -6.26
CA PRO A 50 -13.36 9.16 -6.46
C PRO A 50 -12.45 8.91 -5.27
N GLY A 51 -12.47 7.69 -4.75
CA GLY A 51 -11.74 7.27 -3.54
C GLY A 51 -12.57 7.26 -2.26
N ASP A 52 -13.74 7.90 -2.24
CA ASP A 52 -14.61 7.88 -1.06
C ASP A 52 -15.19 6.48 -0.80
N VAL A 53 -15.42 6.17 0.48
CA VAL A 53 -16.10 4.95 0.93
C VAL A 53 -17.59 5.22 1.08
N LEU A 54 -18.41 4.36 0.47
CA LEU A 54 -19.85 4.32 0.70
C LEU A 54 -20.17 3.41 1.88
N CYS A 55 -21.11 3.84 2.71
CA CYS A 55 -21.61 3.15 3.89
C CYS A 55 -23.03 2.60 3.67
N VAL A 56 -23.40 1.56 4.42
CA VAL A 56 -24.80 1.10 4.47
C VAL A 56 -25.71 2.28 4.86
N GLY A 57 -26.76 2.50 4.07
CA GLY A 57 -27.75 3.54 4.34
C GLY A 57 -27.40 4.94 3.81
N ASP A 58 -26.22 5.12 3.20
CA ASP A 58 -25.92 6.35 2.48
C ASP A 58 -26.96 6.60 1.37
N LYS A 59 -27.27 7.87 1.12
CA LYS A 59 -28.16 8.31 0.04
C LYS A 59 -27.33 8.88 -1.10
N ILE A 60 -27.57 8.37 -2.31
CA ILE A 60 -26.93 8.83 -3.52
C ILE A 60 -27.90 9.76 -4.26
N GLU A 61 -27.47 11.00 -4.45
CA GLU A 61 -28.22 12.04 -5.18
C GLU A 61 -27.38 12.50 -6.39
N LEU A 62 -27.69 11.95 -7.57
CA LEU A 62 -26.99 12.18 -8.83
C LEU A 62 -27.73 13.28 -9.59
N ARG A 63 -27.02 14.37 -9.90
CA ARG A 63 -27.51 15.39 -10.83
C ARG A 63 -27.37 14.82 -12.25
N GLU A 64 -28.46 14.85 -13.02
CA GLU A 64 -28.50 14.50 -14.46
C GLU A 64 -28.57 13.00 -14.84
N ALA A 65 -29.11 12.13 -13.98
CA ALA A 65 -29.34 10.70 -14.31
C ALA A 65 -28.08 9.91 -14.76
N ARG A 66 -26.88 10.38 -14.39
CA ARG A 66 -25.65 9.62 -14.52
C ARG A 66 -25.61 8.53 -13.45
N SER A 67 -25.01 7.38 -13.75
CA SER A 67 -24.72 6.36 -12.75
C SER A 67 -23.42 6.69 -11.99
N LEU A 68 -23.30 6.19 -10.76
CA LEU A 68 -22.07 6.22 -9.97
C LEU A 68 -21.39 4.85 -10.10
N LEU A 69 -20.19 4.81 -10.70
CA LEU A 69 -19.41 3.58 -10.77
C LEU A 69 -18.71 3.36 -9.43
N VAL A 70 -18.92 2.17 -8.85
CA VAL A 70 -18.36 1.79 -7.55
C VAL A 70 -17.74 0.41 -7.59
N LEU A 71 -16.67 0.20 -6.82
CA LEU A 71 -16.11 -1.13 -6.55
C LEU A 71 -16.75 -1.72 -5.31
N CYS A 72 -17.57 -2.76 -5.47
CA CYS A 72 -18.29 -3.40 -4.38
C CYS A 72 -17.37 -4.27 -3.51
N PHE A 73 -17.45 -4.17 -2.19
CA PHE A 73 -16.55 -4.94 -1.30
C PHE A 73 -16.98 -6.38 -1.11
N ALA A 74 -18.29 -6.65 -1.18
CA ALA A 74 -18.85 -7.99 -1.06
C ALA A 74 -18.37 -8.92 -2.18
N THR A 75 -18.39 -8.40 -3.42
CA THR A 75 -18.16 -9.19 -4.62
C THR A 75 -16.86 -8.86 -5.34
N GLY A 76 -16.24 -7.71 -5.05
CA GLY A 76 -15.12 -7.19 -5.83
C GLY A 76 -15.48 -6.79 -7.26
N LYS A 77 -16.77 -6.72 -7.60
CA LYS A 77 -17.26 -6.32 -8.93
C LYS A 77 -17.43 -4.80 -8.98
N VAL A 78 -17.21 -4.22 -10.16
CA VAL A 78 -17.57 -2.83 -10.44
C VAL A 78 -19.04 -2.81 -10.82
N VAL A 79 -19.83 -1.96 -10.14
CA VAL A 79 -21.28 -1.86 -10.32
C VAL A 79 -21.66 -0.39 -10.51
N GLU A 80 -22.70 -0.16 -11.30
CA GLU A 80 -23.32 1.15 -11.48
C GLU A 80 -24.47 1.34 -10.49
N LEU A 81 -24.37 2.35 -9.63
CA LEU A 81 -25.43 2.74 -8.71
C LEU A 81 -26.20 3.94 -9.26
N TRP A 82 -27.50 3.96 -8.98
CA TRP A 82 -28.43 5.00 -9.41
C TRP A 82 -28.95 5.80 -8.21
N ASN A 83 -29.75 6.82 -8.47
CA ASN A 83 -30.40 7.63 -7.44
C ASN A 83 -31.17 6.77 -6.44
N GLY A 84 -30.93 6.98 -5.15
CA GLY A 84 -31.66 6.27 -4.10
C GLY A 84 -30.81 5.97 -2.85
N GLN A 85 -31.42 5.23 -1.94
CA GLN A 85 -30.77 4.75 -0.74
C GLN A 85 -30.01 3.46 -1.05
N ILE A 86 -28.77 3.37 -0.57
CA ILE A 86 -27.98 2.17 -0.77
C ILE A 86 -28.50 1.03 0.09
N ALA A 87 -28.85 -0.09 -0.55
CA ALA A 87 -29.37 -1.28 0.10
C ALA A 87 -28.35 -1.88 1.11
N PRO A 88 -28.80 -2.65 2.11
CA PRO A 88 -27.91 -3.31 3.07
C PRO A 88 -26.89 -4.27 2.44
N THR A 89 -27.22 -4.85 1.27
CA THR A 89 -26.31 -5.69 0.47
C THR A 89 -25.28 -4.88 -0.33
N GLY A 90 -25.33 -3.55 -0.24
CA GLY A 90 -24.36 -2.61 -0.78
C GLY A 90 -24.58 -2.22 -2.24
N CYS A 91 -24.69 -3.19 -3.14
CA CYS A 91 -24.55 -2.92 -4.59
C CYS A 91 -25.66 -3.52 -5.48
N GLY A 92 -26.88 -3.66 -4.97
CA GLY A 92 -28.04 -4.07 -5.79
C GLY A 92 -27.94 -5.47 -6.40
N ILE A 93 -27.20 -6.38 -5.76
CA ILE A 93 -27.00 -7.75 -6.25
C ILE A 93 -28.32 -8.52 -6.09
N SER A 94 -28.87 -9.03 -7.21
CA SER A 94 -30.01 -9.96 -7.22
C SER A 94 -29.71 -11.16 -6.32
N GLN A 95 -30.73 -11.70 -5.66
CA GLN A 95 -30.64 -12.76 -4.65
C GLN A 95 -29.97 -14.08 -5.09
N GLU A 96 -29.44 -14.18 -6.31
CA GLU A 96 -28.85 -15.40 -6.87
C GLU A 96 -27.37 -15.64 -6.53
N ASP A 97 -26.60 -14.60 -6.20
CA ASP A 97 -25.24 -14.79 -5.66
C ASP A 97 -25.34 -14.83 -4.12
N LYS A 98 -25.79 -15.96 -3.56
CA LYS A 98 -25.80 -16.17 -2.10
C LYS A 98 -24.42 -15.76 -1.54
N PRO A 99 -24.35 -14.76 -0.64
CA PRO A 99 -23.09 -14.42 0.00
C PRO A 99 -22.57 -15.69 0.69
N GLN A 100 -21.36 -16.11 0.33
CA GLN A 100 -20.75 -17.27 0.98
C GLN A 100 -20.54 -16.92 2.46
N ALA A 101 -21.35 -17.54 3.32
CA ALA A 101 -21.32 -17.31 4.76
C ALA A 101 -19.94 -17.70 5.32
N CYS A 102 -19.32 -16.80 6.08
CA CYS A 102 -18.16 -17.13 6.91
C CYS A 102 -18.62 -17.10 8.37
N GLY A 103 -18.87 -18.28 8.94
CA GLY A 103 -19.28 -18.44 10.34
C GLY A 103 -20.77 -18.20 10.60
N ASN A 104 -21.19 -18.54 11.81
CA ASN A 104 -22.59 -18.86 12.12
C ASN A 104 -23.52 -17.63 12.30
N ASN A 105 -23.04 -16.39 12.14
CA ASN A 105 -23.85 -15.20 12.48
C ASN A 105 -23.53 -13.89 11.72
N LEU A 106 -22.73 -13.91 10.64
CA LEU A 106 -22.47 -12.70 9.84
C LEU A 106 -22.92 -12.89 8.39
N THR A 107 -23.88 -12.06 7.96
CA THR A 107 -24.46 -12.06 6.59
C THR A 107 -23.63 -11.29 5.55
N PHE A 108 -22.60 -10.55 5.97
CA PHE A 108 -21.70 -9.82 5.08
C PHE A 108 -20.25 -9.92 5.56
N CYS A 109 -19.41 -10.52 4.73
CA CYS A 109 -17.97 -10.50 4.96
C CYS A 109 -17.31 -9.67 3.88
N VAL A 110 -16.86 -8.47 4.25
CA VAL A 110 -15.81 -7.79 3.48
C VAL A 110 -14.65 -8.77 3.45
N ARG A 111 -14.19 -9.20 2.27
CA ARG A 111 -12.83 -9.73 2.15
C ARG A 111 -11.91 -8.51 2.18
N PRO A 112 -11.26 -8.16 3.30
CA PRO A 112 -10.23 -7.15 3.24
C PRO A 112 -9.20 -7.63 2.21
N ARG A 113 -9.03 -6.89 1.11
CA ARG A 113 -7.83 -7.07 0.28
C ARG A 113 -6.67 -6.60 1.15
N GLY A 114 -5.88 -7.56 1.61
CA GLY A 114 -4.91 -7.39 2.68
C GLY A 114 -5.40 -8.14 3.91
N SER A 115 -4.92 -9.36 4.09
CA SER A 115 -5.30 -10.12 5.27
C SER A 115 -4.70 -9.48 6.52
N ILE A 116 -5.53 -9.17 7.52
CA ILE A 116 -5.10 -8.96 8.91
C ILE A 116 -4.55 -10.26 9.55
N THR A 117 -4.34 -11.31 8.75
CA THR A 117 -3.55 -12.47 9.16
C THR A 117 -2.14 -11.99 9.48
N ALA A 118 -1.66 -12.34 10.67
CA ALA A 118 -0.27 -12.19 11.03
C ALA A 118 0.59 -12.66 9.85
N ARG A 119 1.55 -11.85 9.42
CA ARG A 119 2.50 -12.22 8.37
C ARG A 119 3.84 -12.50 9.01
N LEU A 120 4.56 -13.47 8.47
CA LEU A 120 5.95 -13.68 8.85
C LEU A 120 6.73 -12.41 8.49
N LYS A 121 7.48 -11.87 9.46
CA LYS A 121 8.30 -10.67 9.26
C LYS A 121 9.70 -11.08 8.82
N ILE A 122 10.07 -10.71 7.60
CA ILE A 122 11.44 -10.82 7.10
C ILE A 122 12.22 -9.66 7.74
N THR A 123 13.36 -9.98 8.36
CA THR A 123 14.20 -9.02 9.08
C THR A 123 15.41 -8.61 8.27
N GLU A 124 15.97 -9.53 7.47
CA GLU A 124 17.07 -9.23 6.55
C GLU A 124 16.91 -9.98 5.22
N PRO A 125 17.47 -9.43 4.13
CA PRO A 125 18.08 -8.10 4.06
C PRO A 125 17.02 -6.99 4.02
N ASP A 126 17.43 -5.72 4.06
CA ASP A 126 16.58 -4.59 3.70
C ASP A 126 16.02 -4.69 2.25
N SER A 127 15.02 -3.87 1.93
CA SER A 127 14.39 -3.88 0.60
C SER A 127 15.34 -3.45 -0.52
N ASN A 128 16.44 -2.75 -0.23
CA ASN A 128 17.42 -2.32 -1.21
C ASN A 128 18.80 -2.86 -0.82
N ILE A 129 19.44 -3.59 -1.73
CA ILE A 129 20.73 -4.23 -1.46
C ILE A 129 21.71 -4.05 -2.61
N THR A 130 22.99 -4.11 -2.30
CA THR A 130 24.09 -4.20 -3.28
C THR A 130 24.71 -5.60 -3.32
N ASN A 131 24.51 -6.41 -2.27
CA ASN A 131 25.00 -7.79 -2.21
C ASN A 131 24.18 -8.69 -3.15
N LEU A 132 24.82 -9.39 -4.07
CA LEU A 132 24.15 -10.27 -5.04
C LEU A 132 23.77 -11.65 -4.47
N ARG A 133 24.25 -11.95 -3.26
CA ARG A 133 24.04 -13.20 -2.52
C ARG A 133 23.76 -12.87 -1.04
N PRO A 134 22.63 -12.21 -0.73
CA PRO A 134 22.31 -11.80 0.63
C PRO A 134 22.02 -12.99 1.55
N GLU A 135 22.24 -12.81 2.84
CA GLU A 135 21.65 -13.68 3.85
C GLU A 135 20.22 -13.25 4.15
N PHE A 136 19.31 -14.21 4.23
CA PHE A 136 17.93 -13.97 4.61
C PHE A 136 17.73 -14.32 6.07
N SER A 137 17.06 -13.46 6.82
CA SER A 137 16.62 -13.76 8.20
C SER A 137 15.18 -13.31 8.41
N TRP A 138 14.49 -13.97 9.34
CA TRP A 138 13.11 -13.65 9.66
C TRP A 138 12.79 -13.95 11.12
N GLN A 139 11.70 -13.35 11.60
CA GLN A 139 11.18 -13.64 12.93
C GLN A 139 10.71 -15.09 13.04
N GLU A 140 11.13 -15.75 14.11
CA GLU A 140 10.70 -17.12 14.43
C GLU A 140 9.18 -17.20 14.60
N ILE A 141 8.58 -18.24 14.02
CA ILE A 141 7.16 -18.52 14.13
C ILE A 141 6.96 -19.66 15.14
N PRO A 142 6.27 -19.41 16.27
CA PRO A 142 5.96 -20.46 17.24
C PRO A 142 5.25 -21.64 16.57
N SER A 143 5.67 -22.86 16.91
CA SER A 143 5.17 -24.11 16.33
C SER A 143 5.51 -24.37 14.85
N ALA A 144 6.40 -23.58 14.23
CA ALA A 144 6.98 -23.93 12.94
C ALA A 144 8.09 -24.98 13.14
N THR A 145 8.03 -26.05 12.35
CA THR A 145 9.06 -27.10 12.30
C THR A 145 10.05 -26.88 11.16
N SER A 146 9.67 -26.12 10.14
CA SER A 146 10.51 -25.83 8.98
C SER A 146 10.04 -24.58 8.25
N TYR A 147 10.91 -24.08 7.37
CA TYR A 147 10.65 -22.93 6.51
C TYR A 147 11.04 -23.25 5.07
N GLN A 148 10.36 -22.61 4.12
CA GLN A 148 10.71 -22.61 2.71
C GLN A 148 10.92 -21.17 2.24
N VAL A 149 12.12 -20.89 1.75
CA VAL A 149 12.47 -19.62 1.12
C VAL A 149 12.33 -19.77 -0.39
N ARG A 150 11.67 -18.82 -1.04
CA ARG A 150 11.49 -18.75 -2.50
C ARG A 150 11.90 -17.39 -3.00
N ILE A 151 12.70 -17.37 -4.06
CA ILE A 151 13.03 -16.17 -4.83
C ILE A 151 12.34 -16.28 -6.18
N LEU A 152 11.69 -15.19 -6.61
CA LEU A 152 11.02 -15.09 -7.91
C LEU A 152 11.49 -13.80 -8.61
N GLY A 153 11.77 -13.89 -9.91
CA GLY A 153 12.22 -12.79 -10.75
C GLY A 153 13.03 -13.32 -11.93
N ASN A 154 14.03 -12.57 -12.37
CA ASN A 154 14.96 -12.99 -13.44
C ASN A 154 15.78 -14.23 -13.10
N VAL A 155 15.89 -14.53 -11.81
CA VAL A 155 16.36 -15.81 -11.28
C VAL A 155 15.30 -16.29 -10.29
N ALA A 156 15.04 -17.59 -10.27
CA ALA A 156 14.05 -18.16 -9.38
C ALA A 156 14.55 -19.48 -8.80
N TRP A 157 14.39 -19.64 -7.50
CA TRP A 157 14.77 -20.85 -6.79
C TRP A 157 14.00 -20.98 -5.48
N SER A 158 14.04 -22.17 -4.89
CA SER A 158 13.51 -22.40 -3.55
C SER A 158 14.43 -23.30 -2.74
N LYS A 159 14.44 -23.11 -1.42
CA LYS A 159 15.21 -23.94 -0.50
C LYS A 159 14.51 -24.06 0.84
N ALA A 160 14.48 -25.27 1.39
CA ALA A 160 13.99 -25.53 2.73
C ALA A 160 15.10 -25.39 3.77
N THR A 161 14.73 -24.98 4.98
CA THR A 161 15.61 -24.92 6.14
C THR A 161 14.80 -25.10 7.42
N THR A 162 15.43 -25.56 8.49
CA THR A 162 14.84 -25.62 9.84
C THR A 162 15.20 -24.41 10.70
N ARG A 163 16.14 -23.58 10.24
CA ARG A 163 16.60 -22.37 10.93
C ARG A 163 15.79 -21.15 10.48
N THR A 164 15.83 -20.08 11.26
CA THR A 164 15.24 -18.76 10.95
C THR A 164 16.15 -17.86 10.10
N GLN A 165 17.20 -18.44 9.53
CA GLN A 165 18.09 -17.79 8.60
C GLN A 165 18.50 -18.73 7.48
N LEU A 166 18.85 -18.16 6.34
CA LEU A 166 19.36 -18.87 5.18
C LEU A 166 20.36 -18.01 4.41
N SER A 167 21.63 -18.41 4.41
CA SER A 167 22.64 -17.85 3.51
C SER A 167 22.31 -18.22 2.07
N TYR A 168 22.52 -17.28 1.14
CA TYR A 168 22.25 -17.50 -0.27
C TYR A 168 22.98 -18.75 -0.80
N PRO A 169 22.29 -19.72 -1.42
CA PRO A 169 22.93 -20.96 -1.87
C PRO A 169 23.97 -20.70 -2.96
N THR A 170 25.18 -21.24 -2.80
CA THR A 170 26.29 -21.08 -3.76
C THR A 170 26.00 -21.69 -5.13
N ASN A 171 25.22 -22.78 -5.16
CA ASN A 171 24.81 -23.47 -6.38
C ASN A 171 23.66 -22.78 -7.15
N GLN A 172 23.11 -21.68 -6.64
CA GLN A 172 22.08 -20.90 -7.33
C GLN A 172 22.70 -19.71 -8.08
N PRO A 173 22.12 -19.28 -9.22
CA PRO A 173 22.53 -18.05 -9.90
C PRO A 173 22.49 -16.86 -8.94
N SER A 174 23.47 -15.96 -9.00
CA SER A 174 23.45 -14.72 -8.22
C SER A 174 22.34 -13.79 -8.70
N LEU A 175 21.91 -12.88 -7.82
CA LEU A 175 21.01 -11.81 -8.22
C LEU A 175 21.69 -10.87 -9.22
N LYS A 176 20.89 -10.16 -10.02
CA LYS A 176 21.37 -9.23 -11.05
C LYS A 176 21.18 -7.78 -10.59
N PRO A 177 22.21 -6.92 -10.67
CA PRO A 177 22.06 -5.48 -10.46
C PRO A 177 20.95 -4.88 -11.35
N GLY A 178 20.25 -3.88 -10.82
CA GLY A 178 19.13 -3.21 -11.48
C GLY A 178 17.84 -4.03 -11.58
N SER A 179 17.79 -5.23 -10.99
CA SER A 179 16.60 -6.08 -10.98
C SER A 179 15.89 -6.05 -9.62
N ALA A 180 14.58 -6.28 -9.65
CA ALA A 180 13.76 -6.49 -8.45
C ALA A 180 13.34 -7.97 -8.35
N TYR A 181 13.31 -8.48 -7.12
CA TYR A 181 12.97 -9.86 -6.81
C TYR A 181 11.90 -9.90 -5.74
N ARG A 182 11.03 -10.90 -5.83
CA ARG A 182 10.04 -11.21 -4.80
C ARG A 182 10.56 -12.35 -3.95
N VAL A 183 10.75 -12.09 -2.66
CA VAL A 183 11.19 -13.04 -1.64
C VAL A 183 9.96 -13.48 -0.88
N ILE A 184 9.71 -14.79 -0.83
CA ILE A 184 8.60 -15.37 -0.07
C ILE A 184 9.19 -16.37 0.91
N ILE A 185 8.85 -16.23 2.18
CA ILE A 185 9.25 -17.16 3.24
C ILE A 185 8.00 -17.73 3.87
N SER A 186 7.84 -19.04 3.76
CA SER A 186 6.70 -19.77 4.31
C SER A 186 7.12 -20.65 5.47
N ALA A 187 6.43 -20.55 6.59
CA ALA A 187 6.60 -21.38 7.77
C ALA A 187 5.66 -22.59 7.71
N TYR A 188 6.16 -23.75 8.10
CA TYR A 188 5.45 -25.03 8.05
C TYR A 188 5.44 -25.69 9.42
N ARG A 189 4.33 -26.36 9.75
CA ARG A 189 4.23 -27.34 10.83
C ARG A 189 3.97 -28.70 10.18
N GLY A 190 4.98 -29.55 10.13
CA GLY A 190 4.97 -30.74 9.29
C GLY A 190 4.77 -30.35 7.82
N ASN A 191 3.70 -30.86 7.18
CA ASN A 191 3.38 -30.56 5.79
C ASN A 191 2.40 -29.39 5.62
N GLN A 192 1.88 -28.82 6.71
CA GLN A 192 0.93 -27.72 6.65
C GLN A 192 1.66 -26.38 6.70
N MET A 193 1.44 -25.53 5.69
CA MET A 193 1.87 -24.14 5.74
C MET A 193 1.02 -23.39 6.76
N ILE A 194 1.66 -22.77 7.75
CA ILE A 194 0.98 -22.08 8.85
C ILE A 194 1.05 -20.55 8.73
N LEU A 195 2.12 -20.03 8.11
CA LEU A 195 2.31 -18.59 7.92
C LEU A 195 3.18 -18.32 6.70
N SER A 196 3.04 -17.15 6.10
CA SER A 196 3.92 -16.70 5.04
C SER A 196 4.21 -15.21 5.17
N GLY A 197 5.38 -14.81 4.70
CA GLY A 197 5.87 -13.45 4.66
C GLY A 197 6.46 -13.18 3.28
N GLU A 198 6.37 -11.94 2.84
CA GLU A 198 6.86 -11.53 1.54
C GLU A 198 7.55 -10.18 1.63
N GLN A 199 8.62 -10.03 0.86
CA GLN A 199 9.33 -8.78 0.66
C GLN A 199 9.80 -8.64 -0.79
N THR A 200 9.75 -7.41 -1.29
CA THR A 200 10.41 -7.02 -2.54
C THR A 200 11.84 -6.59 -2.24
N LEU A 201 12.77 -7.14 -3.01
CA LEU A 201 14.20 -6.90 -2.92
C LEU A 201 14.69 -6.24 -4.22
N ASN A 202 15.11 -4.99 -4.13
CA ASN A 202 15.71 -4.23 -5.22
C ASN A 202 17.23 -4.34 -5.15
N VAL A 203 17.85 -4.84 -6.21
CA VAL A 203 19.31 -4.94 -6.29
C VAL A 203 19.83 -3.69 -6.97
N LEU A 204 20.50 -2.84 -6.22
CA LEU A 204 21.01 -1.57 -6.71
C LEU A 204 22.17 -1.80 -7.68
N SER A 205 22.25 -0.97 -8.72
CA SER A 205 23.40 -0.94 -9.60
C SER A 205 24.60 -0.26 -8.90
N PRO A 206 25.86 -0.62 -9.21
CA PRO A 206 27.04 0.00 -8.61
C PRO A 206 27.06 1.54 -8.72
N ASN A 207 26.50 2.08 -9.79
CA ASN A 207 26.41 3.53 -10.03
C ASN A 207 25.36 4.25 -9.15
N GLN A 208 24.52 3.50 -8.43
CA GLN A 208 23.55 4.02 -7.46
C GLN A 208 24.03 3.83 -6.01
N ALA A 209 25.23 3.25 -5.81
CA ALA A 209 25.72 2.80 -4.50
C ALA A 209 26.82 3.67 -3.87
N ALA A 210 27.20 4.83 -4.43
CA ALA A 210 28.19 5.72 -3.81
C ALA A 210 27.87 7.23 -3.96
N PRO A 211 28.03 8.08 -2.91
CA PRO A 211 28.24 7.78 -1.48
C PRO A 211 27.27 8.48 -0.51
N ILE A 212 26.64 7.70 0.38
CA ILE A 212 26.28 8.14 1.75
C ILE A 212 27.44 7.70 2.66
N SER A 213 28.63 8.27 2.45
CA SER A 213 29.73 8.22 3.41
C SER A 213 30.78 9.23 2.95
N THR A 214 30.90 10.33 3.70
CA THR A 214 32.04 11.24 3.92
C THR A 214 31.59 12.70 4.00
N LYS A 215 31.10 13.09 5.18
CA LYS A 215 31.20 14.46 5.71
C LYS A 215 31.29 14.39 7.24
N ALA A 216 32.38 13.82 7.72
CA ALA A 216 32.94 14.11 9.03
C ALA A 216 34.46 13.94 8.88
N ASP A 217 35.19 14.90 9.44
CA ASP A 217 36.65 15.03 9.45
C ASP A 217 37.32 15.49 8.16
N GLN A 218 37.43 16.82 8.04
CA GLN A 218 38.73 17.43 7.81
C GLN A 218 38.83 18.76 8.57
N LYS A 219 39.73 18.72 9.57
CA LYS A 219 40.26 19.81 10.37
C LYS A 219 41.37 20.53 9.60
#